data_AF-A0A6A5X5H3-F1
#
_entry.id   AF-A0A6A5X5H3-F1
#
_cell.length_a   1.000
_cell.length_b   1.000
_cell.length_c   1.000
_cell.angle_alpha   90.00
_cell.angle_beta   90.00
_cell.angle_gamma   90.00
#
_symmetry.space_group_name_H-M   'P 1'
#
loop_
_entity.id
_entity.type
_entity.pdbx_description
1 polymer ?
#
loop_
_entity_poly.entity_id
_entity_poly.type
_entity_poly.pdbx_seq_one_letter_code
_entity_poly.pdbx_strand_id
1 'polypeptide(L)'
;MSPPFALAHIPTLFVATAVTFGSMIPLFNAEWAITHLGLPRRVAVSKEAQTMMIFGTARATVIGASMLVFYYQGKLVEVDTVMVLLGAYVGAVDAYVCWLEGVQDKTVFRGVSGALIAAWGWFGMTAGA
;
A
#
# COMPACT_ATOMS: atom_id res chain seq x y z
N MET A 1 21.51 -12.26 7.80
CA MET A 1 20.93 -13.48 8.41
C MET A 1 19.45 -13.18 8.56
N SER A 2 18.57 -13.92 7.90
CA SER A 2 17.13 -13.65 7.94
C SER A 2 16.57 -13.96 9.35
N PRO A 3 15.66 -13.12 9.88
CA PRO A 3 15.10 -13.34 11.22
C PRO A 3 14.24 -14.62 11.24
N PRO A 4 14.13 -15.30 12.40
CA PRO A 4 13.17 -16.39 12.55
C PRO A 4 11.75 -15.86 12.31
N PHE A 5 10.94 -16.63 11.59
CA PHE A 5 9.58 -16.22 11.28
C PHE A 5 8.69 -16.23 12.54
N ALA A 6 7.98 -15.14 12.78
CA ALA A 6 6.95 -15.03 13.83
C ALA A 6 5.58 -14.74 13.19
N LEU A 7 4.50 -15.16 13.87
CA LEU A 7 3.13 -14.93 13.37
C LEU A 7 2.79 -13.44 13.20
N ALA A 8 3.41 -12.58 14.01
CA ALA A 8 3.24 -11.13 13.91
C ALA A 8 3.85 -10.53 12.61
N HIS A 9 4.67 -11.30 11.88
CA HIS A 9 5.19 -10.87 10.57
C HIS A 9 4.15 -11.03 9.44
N ILE A 10 3.07 -11.79 9.65
CA ILE A 10 2.07 -12.09 8.60
C ILE A 10 1.44 -10.81 8.04
N PRO A 11 0.90 -9.87 8.85
CA PRO A 11 0.28 -8.65 8.31
C PRO A 11 1.27 -7.83 7.50
N THR A 12 2.50 -7.72 7.98
CA THR A 12 3.58 -6.96 7.34
C THR A 12 4.00 -7.57 6.01
N LEU A 13 4.19 -8.89 5.95
CA LEU A 13 4.51 -9.61 4.72
C LEU A 13 3.35 -9.56 3.73
N PHE A 14 2.10 -9.62 4.21
CA PHE A 14 0.93 -9.44 3.38
C PHE A 14 0.90 -8.03 2.76
N VAL A 15 1.08 -6.98 3.54
CA VAL A 15 1.13 -5.59 3.05
C VAL A 15 2.29 -5.42 2.06
N ALA A 16 3.50 -5.88 2.40
CA ALA A 16 4.66 -5.79 1.52
C ALA A 16 4.41 -6.47 0.17
N THR A 17 3.85 -7.68 0.19
CA THR A 17 3.53 -8.46 -1.02
C THR A 17 2.41 -7.78 -1.83
N ALA A 18 1.33 -7.37 -1.18
CA ALA A 18 0.20 -6.70 -1.82
C ALA A 18 0.61 -5.37 -2.45
N VAL A 19 1.42 -4.56 -1.76
CA VAL A 19 1.96 -3.31 -2.30
C VAL A 19 2.91 -3.58 -3.45
N THR A 20 3.80 -4.57 -3.35
CA THR A 20 4.75 -4.91 -4.44
C THR A 20 4.02 -5.31 -5.71
N PHE A 21 3.23 -6.38 -5.65
CA PHE A 21 2.62 -7.00 -6.84
C PHE A 21 1.30 -6.35 -7.24
N GLY A 22 0.49 -5.91 -6.27
CA GLY A 22 -0.74 -5.17 -6.55
C GLY A 22 -0.48 -3.86 -7.28
N SER A 23 0.66 -3.21 -7.00
CA SER A 23 1.06 -1.97 -7.68
C SER A 23 1.65 -2.20 -9.08
N MET A 24 1.90 -3.45 -9.48
CA MET A 24 2.32 -3.77 -10.86
C MET A 24 1.14 -3.86 -11.82
N ILE A 25 -0.09 -4.01 -11.33
CA ILE A 25 -1.29 -4.19 -12.16
C ILE A 25 -1.45 -3.09 -13.23
N PRO A 26 -1.25 -1.78 -12.95
CA PRO A 26 -1.39 -0.74 -13.95
C PRO A 26 -0.46 -0.86 -15.16
N LEU A 27 0.66 -1.59 -15.03
CA LEU A 27 1.58 -1.86 -16.16
C LEU A 27 0.91 -2.71 -17.23
N PHE A 28 -0.06 -3.53 -16.84
CA PHE A 28 -0.79 -4.43 -17.74
C PHE A 28 -2.19 -3.89 -18.05
N ASN A 29 -2.83 -3.22 -17.10
CA ASN A 29 -4.16 -2.64 -17.28
C ASN A 29 -4.44 -1.48 -16.30
N ALA A 30 -4.05 -0.26 -16.69
CA ALA A 30 -4.24 0.94 -15.89
C ALA A 30 -5.72 1.34 -15.70
N GLU A 31 -6.57 1.18 -16.72
CA GLU A 31 -8.01 1.47 -16.61
C GLU A 31 -8.66 0.57 -15.55
N TRP A 32 -8.36 -0.73 -15.60
CA TRP A 32 -8.85 -1.69 -14.60
C TRP A 32 -8.35 -1.32 -13.21
N ALA A 33 -7.07 -0.96 -13.06
CA ALA A 33 -6.53 -0.58 -11.76
C ALA A 33 -7.20 0.68 -11.17
N ILE A 34 -7.45 1.70 -11.99
CA ILE A 34 -8.15 2.92 -11.57
C ILE A 34 -9.57 2.61 -11.12
N THR A 35 -10.31 1.80 -11.88
CA THR A 35 -11.67 1.39 -11.48
C THR A 35 -11.68 0.51 -10.24
N HIS A 36 -10.69 -0.38 -10.08
CA HIS A 36 -10.55 -1.23 -8.89
C HIS A 36 -10.19 -0.44 -7.63
N LEU A 37 -9.48 0.69 -7.78
CA LEU A 37 -9.27 1.67 -6.72
C LEU A 37 -10.59 2.26 -6.21
N GLY A 38 -11.64 2.21 -7.04
CA GLY A 38 -12.97 2.74 -6.77
C GLY A 38 -13.29 4.01 -7.56
N LEU A 39 -12.35 4.53 -8.36
CA LEU A 39 -12.54 5.77 -9.08
C LEU A 39 -13.53 5.63 -10.24
N PRO A 40 -14.29 6.69 -10.56
CA PRO A 40 -15.32 6.63 -11.58
C PRO A 40 -14.71 6.40 -12.96
N ARG A 41 -15.48 5.74 -13.84
CA ARG A 41 -15.04 5.37 -15.19
C ARG A 41 -14.53 6.56 -16.01
N ARG A 42 -15.08 7.76 -15.79
CA ARG A 42 -14.62 9.00 -16.44
C ARG A 42 -13.12 9.27 -16.21
N VAL A 43 -12.59 8.92 -15.03
CA VAL A 43 -11.17 9.07 -14.69
C VAL A 43 -10.38 7.90 -15.26
N ALA A 44 -10.93 6.69 -15.17
CA ALA A 44 -10.26 5.47 -15.61
C ALA A 44 -9.94 5.44 -17.11
N VAL A 45 -10.78 6.05 -17.97
CA VAL A 45 -10.57 6.11 -19.42
C VAL A 45 -9.62 7.21 -19.87
N SER A 46 -9.23 8.14 -18.99
CA SER A 46 -8.26 9.21 -19.32
C SER A 46 -6.85 8.62 -19.42
N LYS A 47 -6.19 8.86 -20.56
CA LYS A 47 -4.80 8.42 -20.76
C LYS A 47 -3.82 9.13 -19.83
N GLU A 48 -4.12 10.38 -19.48
CA GLU A 48 -3.34 11.18 -18.55
C GLU A 48 -3.39 10.55 -17.15
N ALA A 49 -4.58 10.18 -16.69
CA ALA A 49 -4.77 9.49 -15.41
C ALA A 49 -4.10 8.11 -15.39
N GLN A 50 -4.22 7.33 -16.48
CA GLN A 50 -3.54 6.04 -16.62
C GLN A 50 -2.01 6.18 -16.58
N THR A 51 -1.46 7.19 -17.25
CA THR A 51 -0.01 7.47 -17.26
C THR A 51 0.48 7.82 -15.86
N MET A 52 -0.23 8.69 -15.14
CA MET A 52 0.12 9.04 -13.77
C MET A 52 -0.05 7.86 -12.80
N MET A 53 -1.07 7.02 -13.00
CA MET A 53 -1.23 5.78 -12.24
C MET A 53 0.00 4.88 -12.40
N ILE A 54 0.45 4.63 -13.63
CA ILE A 54 1.64 3.80 -13.89
C ILE A 54 2.89 4.36 -13.18
N PHE A 55 3.15 5.68 -13.27
CA PHE A 55 4.28 6.29 -12.57
C PHE A 55 4.16 6.20 -11.06
N GLY A 56 2.96 6.44 -10.52
CA GLY A 56 2.69 6.36 -9.08
C GLY A 56 2.87 4.95 -8.55
N THR A 57 2.31 3.95 -9.22
CA THR A 57 2.36 2.56 -8.74
C THR A 57 3.71 1.90 -8.98
N ALA A 58 4.50 2.32 -9.97
CA ALA A 58 5.90 1.92 -10.07
C ALA A 58 6.70 2.28 -8.80
N ARG A 59 6.47 3.47 -8.23
CA ARG A 59 7.07 3.88 -6.95
C ARG A 59 6.56 3.05 -5.79
N ALA A 60 5.26 2.76 -5.75
CA ALA A 60 4.67 1.88 -4.73
C ALA A 60 5.25 0.45 -4.80
N THR A 61 5.47 -0.10 -6.00
CA THR A 61 6.15 -1.38 -6.19
C THR A 61 7.54 -1.38 -5.59
N VAL A 62 8.33 -0.32 -5.80
CA VAL A 62 9.67 -0.19 -5.20
C VAL A 62 9.58 -0.12 -3.67
N ILE A 63 8.60 0.59 -3.11
CA ILE A 63 8.39 0.64 -1.65
C ILE A 63 8.07 -0.75 -1.11
N GLY A 64 7.12 -1.48 -1.69
CA GLY A 64 6.80 -2.84 -1.26
C GLY A 64 8.00 -3.79 -1.37
N ALA A 65 8.75 -3.71 -2.47
CA ALA A 65 9.95 -4.51 -2.66
C ALA A 65 11.02 -4.18 -1.61
N SER A 66 11.16 -2.90 -1.25
CA SER A 66 12.08 -2.47 -0.20
C SER A 66 11.72 -3.05 1.16
N MET A 67 10.43 -3.18 1.49
CA MET A 67 9.97 -3.83 2.71
C MET A 67 10.38 -5.31 2.74
N LEU A 68 10.19 -6.03 1.62
CA LEU A 68 10.61 -7.43 1.51
C LEU A 68 12.13 -7.56 1.67
N VAL A 69 12.91 -6.68 1.04
CA VAL A 69 14.37 -6.65 1.16
C VAL A 69 14.79 -6.39 2.62
N PHE A 70 14.21 -5.39 3.28
CA PHE A 70 14.50 -5.10 4.68
C PHE A 70 14.14 -6.27 5.60
N TYR A 71 13.01 -6.92 5.36
CA TYR A 71 12.62 -8.13 6.07
C TYR A 71 13.68 -9.24 5.92
N TYR A 72 14.11 -9.54 4.69
CA TYR A 72 15.17 -10.54 4.44
C TYR A 72 16.53 -10.15 5.04
N GLN A 73 16.81 -8.85 5.14
CA GLN A 73 18.02 -8.32 5.79
C GLN A 73 17.94 -8.34 7.33
N GLY A 74 16.78 -8.63 7.92
CA GLY A 74 16.55 -8.54 9.37
C GLY A 74 16.36 -7.11 9.89
N LYS A 75 16.13 -6.15 9.00
CA LYS A 75 15.90 -4.73 9.28
C LYS A 75 14.41 -4.47 9.60
N LEU A 76 13.93 -5.09 10.67
CA LEU A 76 12.50 -5.13 10.98
C LEU A 76 11.94 -3.78 11.45
N VAL A 77 12.77 -2.96 12.10
CA VAL A 77 12.39 -1.60 12.54
C VAL A 77 12.11 -0.70 11.32
N GLU A 78 12.90 -0.85 10.26
CA GLU A 78 12.71 -0.14 9.00
C GLU A 78 11.43 -0.60 8.30
N VAL A 79 11.10 -1.89 8.38
CA VAL A 79 9.82 -2.39 7.86
C VAL A 79 8.63 -1.75 8.59
N ASP A 80 8.68 -1.71 9.93
CA ASP A 80 7.66 -1.05 10.75
C ASP A 80 7.58 0.46 10.45
N THR A 81 8.70 1.11 10.20
CA THR A 81 8.74 2.52 9.77
C THR A 81 8.00 2.72 8.44
N VAL A 82 8.23 1.86 7.46
CA VAL A 82 7.53 1.92 6.16
C VAL A 82 6.03 1.63 6.34
N MET A 83 5.65 0.69 7.22
CA MET A 83 4.25 0.43 7.56
C MET A 83 3.55 1.68 8.12
N VAL A 84 4.19 2.42 9.04
CA VAL A 84 3.66 3.69 9.56
C VAL A 84 3.42 4.69 8.42
N LEU A 85 4.43 4.90 7.57
CA LEU A 85 4.35 5.89 6.48
C LEU A 85 3.30 5.53 5.43
N LEU A 86 3.23 4.25 5.02
CA LEU A 86 2.21 3.76 4.11
C LEU A 86 0.81 3.88 4.71
N GLY A 87 0.62 3.38 5.93
CA GLY A 87 -0.70 3.39 6.56
C GLY A 87 -1.21 4.80 6.85
N ALA A 88 -0.36 5.65 7.43
CA ALA A 88 -0.78 6.96 7.92
C ALA A 88 -0.92 7.97 6.79
N TYR A 89 0.07 8.08 5.90
CA TYR A 89 0.04 9.07 4.84
C TYR A 89 -0.71 8.56 3.61
N VAL A 90 -0.29 7.42 3.03
CA VAL A 90 -0.93 6.90 1.81
C VAL A 90 -2.38 6.53 2.08
N GLY A 91 -2.66 5.85 3.20
CA GLY A 91 -4.03 5.53 3.61
C GLY A 91 -4.93 6.76 3.81
N ALA A 92 -4.39 7.86 4.36
CA ALA A 92 -5.15 9.11 4.52
C ALA A 92 -5.40 9.81 3.17
N VAL A 93 -4.39 9.89 2.30
CA VAL A 93 -4.53 10.48 0.95
C VAL A 93 -5.54 9.69 0.13
N ASP A 94 -5.46 8.37 0.19
CA ASP A 94 -6.39 7.46 -0.46
C ASP A 94 -7.84 7.66 -0.01
N ALA A 95 -8.07 7.73 1.30
CA ALA A 95 -9.39 7.99 1.85
C ALA A 95 -9.91 9.37 1.42
N TYR A 96 -9.05 10.39 1.46
CA TYR A 96 -9.36 11.76 1.04
C TYR A 96 -9.74 11.84 -0.44
N VAL A 97 -8.98 11.22 -1.34
CA VAL A 97 -9.28 11.20 -2.78
C VAL A 97 -10.57 10.44 -3.07
N CYS A 98 -10.78 9.28 -2.45
CA CYS A 98 -12.05 8.55 -2.58
C CYS A 98 -13.24 9.38 -2.08
N TRP A 99 -13.05 10.19 -1.04
CA TRP A 99 -14.10 11.06 -0.51
C TRP A 99 -14.45 12.19 -1.49
N LEU A 100 -13.45 12.83 -2.10
CA LEU A 100 -13.65 13.85 -3.14
C LEU A 100 -14.38 13.31 -4.37
N GLU A 101 -14.13 12.05 -4.73
CA GLU A 101 -14.76 11.39 -5.88
C GLU A 101 -16.12 10.75 -5.55
N GLY A 102 -16.61 10.92 -4.31
CA GLY A 102 -17.95 10.47 -3.89
C GLY A 102 -18.07 8.97 -3.63
N VAL A 103 -16.96 8.27 -3.39
CA VAL A 103 -16.89 6.80 -3.26
C VAL A 103 -16.79 6.40 -1.79
N GLN A 104 -17.86 6.63 -1.03
CA GLN A 104 -17.85 6.53 0.44
C GLN A 104 -17.44 5.15 0.99
N ASP A 105 -17.89 4.05 0.37
CA ASP A 105 -17.53 2.70 0.81
C ASP A 105 -16.01 2.47 0.76
N LYS A 106 -15.36 3.01 -0.28
CA LYS A 106 -13.91 2.90 -0.47
C LYS A 106 -13.16 3.86 0.44
N THR A 107 -13.68 5.06 0.70
CA THR A 107 -13.11 5.98 1.69
C THR A 107 -12.96 5.33 3.05
N VAL A 108 -14.02 4.71 3.57
CA VAL A 108 -14.00 4.08 4.90
C VAL A 108 -13.01 2.92 4.91
N PHE A 109 -13.08 2.04 3.90
CA PHE A 109 -12.17 0.90 3.82
C PHE A 109 -10.69 1.33 3.78
N ARG A 110 -10.35 2.33 2.97
CA ARG A 110 -8.96 2.81 2.82
C ARG A 110 -8.46 3.53 4.07
N GLY A 111 -9.31 4.36 4.69
CA GLY A 111 -8.98 5.05 5.94
C GLY A 111 -8.75 4.08 7.10
N VAL A 112 -9.66 3.12 7.28
CA VAL A 112 -9.57 2.13 8.37
C VAL A 112 -8.39 1.17 8.15
N SER A 113 -8.24 0.62 6.95
CA SER A 113 -7.09 -0.26 6.65
C SER A 113 -5.76 0.48 6.77
N GLY A 114 -5.67 1.72 6.29
CA GLY A 114 -4.50 2.59 6.47
C GLY A 114 -4.16 2.81 7.95
N ALA A 115 -5.16 3.16 8.76
CA ALA A 115 -4.96 3.34 10.20
C ALA A 115 -4.47 2.07 10.92
N LEU A 116 -5.01 0.90 10.55
CA LEU A 116 -4.56 -0.38 11.11
C LEU A 116 -3.12 -0.71 10.70
N ILE A 117 -2.76 -0.50 9.43
CA ILE A 117 -1.39 -0.68 8.93
C ILE A 117 -0.44 0.27 9.67
N ALA A 118 -0.84 1.53 9.86
CA ALA A 118 -0.03 2.52 10.56
C ALA A 118 0.17 2.13 12.04
N ALA A 119 -0.90 1.72 12.71
CA ALA A 119 -0.84 1.25 14.10
C ALA A 119 0.09 0.04 14.23
N TRP A 120 0.02 -0.92 13.29
CA TRP A 120 0.89 -2.10 13.31
C TRP A 120 2.38 -1.73 13.30
N GLY A 121 2.76 -0.81 12.41
CA GLY A 121 4.13 -0.30 12.37
C GLY A 121 4.49 0.55 13.59
N TRP A 122 3.57 1.39 14.07
CA TRP A 122 3.83 2.32 15.18
C TRP A 122 4.12 1.58 16.48
N PHE A 123 3.40 0.49 16.74
CA PHE A 123 3.63 -0.37 17.90
C PHE A 123 4.80 -1.34 17.71
N GLY A 124 5.52 -1.28 16.58
CA GLY A 124 6.67 -2.13 16.31
C GLY A 124 6.33 -3.62 16.28
N MET A 125 5.12 -3.96 15.83
CA MET A 125 4.61 -5.35 15.92
C MET A 125 5.43 -6.34 15.08
N THR A 126 6.19 -5.86 14.09
CA THR A 126 7.10 -6.72 13.31
C THR A 126 8.44 -6.86 14.01
N ALA A 127 9.04 -5.77 14.46
CA ALA A 127 10.36 -5.77 15.09
C ALA A 127 10.37 -6.32 16.52
N GLY A 128 9.25 -6.22 17.23
CA GLY A 128 9.10 -6.69 18.61
C GLY A 128 8.72 -8.16 18.74
N ALA A 129 8.64 -8.90 17.63
CA ALA A 129 8.21 -10.30 17.57
C ALA A 129 9.36 -11.32 17.62
#